data_AF-S7UTB4-F1
#
_entry.id   AF-S7UTB4-F1
#
_cell.length_a   1.000
_cell.length_b   1.000
_cell.length_c   1.000
_cell.angle_alpha   90.00
_cell.angle_beta   90.00
_cell.angle_gamma   90.00
#
_symmetry.space_group_name_H-M   'P 1'
#
loop_
_entity.id
_entity.type
_entity.pdbx_description
1 polymer ?
#
loop_
_entity_poly.entity_id
_entity_poly.type
_entity_poly.pdbx_seq_one_letter_code
_entity_poly.pdbx_strand_id
1 'polypeptide(L)' 'MLTLNEICAVLGCSKPAASLLKNGKYDRNGDLVKRYQALMEAMDKGRETPLDQICIECPRQNCEGCRVAELRG' A
#
# COMPACT_ATOMS: atom_id res chain seq x y z
N MET A 1 -3.77 -7.68 2.94
CA MET A 1 -4.90 -6.75 3.12
C MET A 1 -4.53 -5.79 4.24
N LEU A 2 -4.72 -4.48 4.08
CA LEU A 2 -4.33 -3.49 5.10
C LEU A 2 -5.16 -3.60 6.38
N THR A 3 -4.50 -3.37 7.50
CA THR A 3 -5.09 -3.15 8.81
C THR A 3 -5.72 -1.75 8.89
N LEU A 4 -6.65 -1.56 9.83
CA LEU A 4 -7.28 -0.24 10.02
C LEU A 4 -6.26 0.84 10.39
N ASN A 5 -5.22 0.49 11.15
CA ASN A 5 -4.19 1.43 11.57
C ASN A 5 -3.34 1.90 10.38
N GLU A 6 -2.98 1.00 9.46
CA GLU A 6 -2.25 1.37 8.23
C GLU A 6 -3.10 2.27 7.33
N ILE A 7 -4.40 1.97 7.19
CA ILE A 7 -5.33 2.83 6.44
C ILE A 7 -5.39 4.23 7.06
N CYS A 8 -5.46 4.33 8.40
CA CYS A 8 -5.45 5.61 9.10
C CYS A 8 -4.15 6.38 8.87
N ALA A 9 -3.00 5.69 8.95
CA ALA A 9 -1.68 6.30 8.78
C ALA A 9 -1.48 6.83 7.35
N VAL A 10 -1.90 6.08 6.34
CA VAL A 10 -1.70 6.44 4.92
C VAL A 10 -2.70 7.51 4.47
N LEU A 11 -3.97 7.38 4.83
CA LEU A 11 -5.02 8.30 4.37
C LEU A 11 -5.23 9.51 5.30
N GLY A 12 -4.59 9.53 6.47
CA GLY A 12 -4.78 10.58 7.47
C GLY A 12 -6.21 10.65 8.00
N CYS A 13 -6.88 9.49 8.13
CA CYS A 13 -8.29 9.41 8.54
C CYS A 13 -8.46 8.76 9.92
N SER A 14 -9.64 8.93 10.51
CA SER A 14 -9.97 8.33 11.80
C SER A 14 -10.24 6.83 11.67
N LYS A 15 -10.05 6.07 12.76
CA LYS A 15 -10.32 4.62 12.79
C LYS A 15 -11.75 4.22 12.40
N PRO A 16 -12.80 4.97 12.78
CA PRO A 16 -14.16 4.73 12.28
C PRO A 16 -14.27 4.94 10.76
N ALA A 17 -13.65 6.00 10.22
CA ALA A 17 -13.65 6.25 8.77
C ALA A 17 -12.90 5.15 8.00
N ALA A 18 -11.75 4.69 8.50
CA ALA A 18 -11.04 3.55 7.94
C ALA A 18 -11.87 2.25 7.97
N SER A 19 -12.63 2.02 9.04
CA SER A 19 -13.54 0.88 9.16
C SER A 19 -14.68 0.95 8.14
N LEU A 20 -15.27 2.14 7.94
CA LEU A 20 -16.31 2.36 6.95
C LEU A 20 -15.80 2.10 5.53
N LEU A 21 -14.64 2.67 5.17
CA LEU A 21 -13.97 2.44 3.88
C LEU A 21 -13.71 0.96 3.63
N LYS A 22 -13.16 0.24 4.63
CA LYS A 22 -12.87 -1.19 4.53
C LYS A 22 -14.12 -2.05 4.33
N ASN A 23 -15.25 -1.62 4.90
CA ASN A 23 -16.54 -2.31 4.78
C ASN A 23 -17.37 -1.86 3.57
N GLY A 24 -16.82 -1.03 2.68
CA GLY A 24 -17.54 -0.50 1.50
C GLY A 24 -18.69 0.45 1.87
N LYS A 25 -18.70 0.98 3.10
CA LYS A 25 -19.67 1.99 3.53
C LYS A 25 -19.05 3.36 3.29
N TYR A 26 -19.54 4.05 2.27
CA TYR A 26 -18.98 5.31 1.84
C TYR A 26 -19.69 6.48 2.53
N ASP A 27 -18.91 7.38 3.13
CA ASP A 27 -19.39 8.70 3.56
C ASP A 27 -19.55 9.60 2.31
N ARG A 28 -20.35 10.68 2.41
CA ARG A 28 -20.59 11.64 1.32
C ARG A 28 -19.33 12.36 0.83
N ASN A 29 -18.21 12.25 1.56
CA ASN A 29 -16.90 12.74 1.15
C ASN A 29 -16.25 11.79 0.13
N GLY A 30 -16.59 11.97 -1.15
CA GLY A 30 -16.10 11.15 -2.26
C GLY A 30 -14.57 11.14 -2.44
N ASP A 31 -13.85 12.17 -1.98
CA ASP A 31 -12.40 12.24 -2.12
C ASP A 31 -11.65 11.21 -1.28
N LEU A 32 -12.14 10.92 -0.06
CA LEU A 32 -11.52 9.91 0.80
C LEU A 32 -11.69 8.51 0.21
N VAL A 33 -12.84 8.26 -0.42
CA VAL A 33 -13.13 7.02 -1.14
C VAL A 33 -12.21 6.85 -2.33
N LYS A 34 -12.04 7.89 -3.17
CA LYS A 34 -11.12 7.87 -4.30
C LYS A 34 -9.69 7.58 -3.87
N ARG A 35 -9.22 8.20 -2.79
CA ARG A 35 -7.86 7.95 -2.25
C ARG A 35 -7.70 6.52 -1.76
N TYR A 36 -8.72 5.96 -1.11
CA TYR A 36 -8.71 4.56 -0.68
C TYR A 36 -8.70 3.58 -1.87
N GLN A 37 -9.49 3.84 -2.92
CA GLN A 37 -9.48 3.04 -4.14
C GLN A 37 -8.13 3.08 -4.84
N ALA A 38 -7.55 4.28 -5.02
CA ALA A 38 -6.22 4.45 -5.61
C ALA A 38 -5.13 3.70 -4.81
N LEU A 39 -5.22 3.69 -3.48
CA LEU A 39 -4.32 2.93 -2.61
C LEU A 39 -4.45 1.42 -2.86
N MET A 40 -5.67 0.90 -2.94
CA MET A 40 -5.91 -0.53 -3.20
C MET A 40 -5.39 -0.94 -4.59
N GLU A 41 -5.65 -0.14 -5.63
CA GLU A 41 -5.12 -0.39 -6.97
C GLU A 41 -3.58 -0.37 -7.01
N ALA A 42 -2.93 0.56 -6.31
CA ALA A 42 -1.47 0.61 -6.22
C ALA A 42 -0.90 -0.63 -5.52
N MET A 43 -1.58 -1.13 -4.48
CA MET A 43 -1.18 -2.35 -3.79
C MET A 43 -1.34 -3.59 -4.66
N ASP A 44 -2.43 -3.69 -5.42
CA ASP A 44 -2.66 -4.83 -6.32
C ASP A 44 -1.60 -4.85 -7.43
N LYS A 45 -1.30 -3.70 -8.05
CA LYS A 45 -0.20 -3.58 -9.03
C LYS A 45 1.16 -3.96 -8.44
N GLY A 46 1.44 -3.54 -7.19
CA GLY A 46 2.67 -3.90 -6.49
C GLY A 46 2.77 -5.39 -6.16
N ARG A 47 1.65 -6.09 -5.96
CA ARG A 47 1.62 -7.55 -5.75
C ARG A 47 1.89 -8.34 -7.02
N GLU A 48 1.45 -7.83 -8.16
CA GLU A 48 1.67 -8.47 -9.46
C GLU A 48 3.07 -8.23 -10.02
N THR A 49 3.79 -7.24 -9.49
CA THR A 49 5.18 -6.96 -9.88
C THR A 49 6.09 -8.01 -9.24
N PRO A 50 6.73 -8.89 -10.03
CA PRO A 50 7.58 -9.91 -9.47
C PRO A 50 8.89 -9.26 -8.96
N LEU A 51 9.38 -9.73 -7.81
CA LEU A 51 10.46 -9.08 -7.03
C LEU A 51 11.77 -8.91 -7.82
N ASP A 52 12.01 -9.80 -8.78
CA ASP A 52 13.11 -9.78 -9.74
C ASP A 52 13.03 -8.61 -10.73
N GLN A 53 11.83 -8.12 -11.07
CA GLN A 53 11.66 -6.94 -11.94
C GLN A 53 11.93 -5.62 -11.20
N ILE A 54 11.63 -5.55 -9.90
CA ILE A 54 11.96 -4.37 -9.06
C ILE A 54 13.47 -4.12 -9.07
N CYS A 55 14.28 -5.17 -9.12
CA CYS A 55 15.73 -5.06 -9.17
C CYS A 55 16.26 -4.60 -10.54
N ILE A 56 15.56 -4.92 -11.63
CA ILE A 56 15.95 -4.53 -13.01
C ILE A 56 15.70 -3.03 -13.25
N GLU A 57 14.63 -2.47 -12.68
CA GLU A 57 14.30 -1.04 -12.78
C GLU A 57 14.99 -0.19 -11.71
N CYS A 58 15.70 -0.82 -10.76
CA CYS A 58 16.42 -0.11 -9.72
C CYS A 58 17.64 0.63 -10.30
N PRO A 59 17.72 1.97 -10.18
CA PRO A 59 18.87 2.74 -10.68
C PRO A 59 20.17 2.46 -9.91
N ARG A 60 20.09 1.73 -8.79
CA ARG A 60 21.27 1.25 -8.05
C ARG A 60 21.71 -0.10 -8.61
N GLN A 61 22.72 -0.07 -9.48
CA GLN A 61 23.40 -1.27 -10.01
C GLN A 61 24.07 -2.15 -8.94
N ASN A 62 24.19 -1.69 -7.69
CA ASN A 62 24.69 -2.50 -6.58
C ASN A 62 23.58 -2.81 -5.56
N CYS A 63 23.00 -4.01 -5.68
CA CYS A 63 21.89 -4.53 -4.87
C CYS A 63 22.36 -5.27 -3.59
N GLU A 64 23.64 -5.19 -3.23
CA GLU A 64 24.20 -5.79 -2.01
C GLU A 64 23.45 -5.37 -0.73
N GLY A 65 22.83 -4.18 -0.71
CA GLY A 65 22.00 -3.71 0.41
C GLY A 65 20.56 -4.24 0.44
N CYS A 66 20.02 -4.73 -0.68
CA CYS A 66 18.64 -5.23 -0.75
C CYS A 66 18.54 -6.67 -0.21
N ARG A 67 19.55 -7.51 -0.45
CA ARG A 67 19.62 -8.90 0.07
C ARG A 67 19.72 -8.99 1.60
N VAL A 68 20.18 -7.94 2.28
CA VAL A 68 20.23 -7.93 3.75
C VAL A 68 18.83 -7.89 4.37
N ALA A 69 17.81 -7.43 3.64
CA ALA A 69 16.42 -7.48 4.09
C ALA A 69 15.82 -8.90 4.06
N GLU A 70 16.34 -9.81 3.20
CA GLU A 70 15.86 -11.20 3.13
C GLU A 70 16.51 -12.13 4.18
N LEU A 71 17.68 -11.76 4.72
CA LEU A 71 18.39 -12.59 5.72
C LEU A 71 18.00 -12.29 7.18
N ARG A 72 17.01 -11.44 7.42
CA ARG A 72 16.49 -11.12 8.77
C ARG A 72 14.95 -11.24 8.92
N GLY A 73 14.29 -11.99 8.03
CA GLY A 73 12.87 -12.31 8.11
C GLY A 73 12.65 -13.81 8.26
#